data_AF-A0A2P6TC50-F1
#
_entry.id   AF-A0A2P6TC50-F1
#
_cell.length_a   1.000
_cell.length_b   1.000
_cell.length_c   1.000
_cell.angle_alpha   90.00
_cell.angle_beta   90.00
_cell.angle_gamma   90.00
#
_symmetry.space_group_name_H-M   'P 1'
#
loop_
_entity.id
_entity.type
_entity.pdbx_description
1 polymer ?
#
loop_
_entity_poly.entity_id
_entity_poly.type
_entity_poly.pdbx_seq_one_letter_code
_entity_poly.pdbx_strand_id
1 'polypeptide(L)'
;MAPKGKKVAAAPAAVKKAAAPAKPVNPLYEKRPKTFGIGGDLPAKRDMRRFVKWPKYVRIQRQRRVLNQRLKVPPALNRFTRTLDKNMAESLFKLLMKYRPEDKAAKKERLLKEAQAREAGQEVEKKKPVVVKYGINHITQLVESGKAQCVVIAHDVDPIEIVVWLPALCKKMGVPYCIVKGKARLGTVVHKKTATALALTAVKNEDQREFAKLVESFKTMYNDGPRVSWGGGIMGPKSQAAQKKKERALAKDAGLRPAVGLILLTAACCGMLLFQVWVGVVRQGSSGTAGASADSMTATQRRALAAARAAGRRGSGGRDGTLAAREFPASHLRNLVLVACHSVYTGLDFHTAEEKSSWYLLDYQKEVPGQTNSFVEHIQLGVKEAAADPDALLLFSGGKTRRDAGPRAEGEGYWLVAEAAKWYGHPEVRGRAFTEDRARDSMENLLFGLCRFYELTGRYPDFVVVVGYEFKARRFSDLHRAALRLPQEAFRHEGTPALNEAALRGEEATAQLYESDPYGCGTELRSKRMQRDPFAAGGYNGDRCPEIAELLSYCGPDIYPGGLPWDGTA
;
A
#
# COMPACT_ATOMS: atom_id res chain seq x y z
N MET A 1 -6.54 -69.35 27.33
CA MET A 1 -6.16 -70.32 26.28
C MET A 1 -7.35 -70.52 25.36
N ALA A 2 -7.27 -69.99 24.13
CA ALA A 2 -8.29 -70.19 23.09
C ALA A 2 -7.63 -70.88 21.88
N PRO A 3 -8.36 -71.74 21.15
CA PRO A 3 -7.79 -72.90 20.47
C PRO A 3 -7.25 -72.61 19.06
N LYS A 4 -6.28 -73.46 18.68
CA LYS A 4 -5.47 -73.44 17.45
C LYS A 4 -6.33 -73.43 16.18
N GLY A 5 -6.08 -72.46 15.30
CA GLY A 5 -6.70 -72.34 13.98
C GLY A 5 -6.35 -73.52 13.05
N LYS A 6 -7.39 -74.05 12.38
CA LYS A 6 -7.26 -75.03 11.29
C LYS A 6 -6.54 -74.38 10.10
N LYS A 7 -5.49 -75.05 9.63
CA LYS A 7 -4.75 -74.72 8.40
C LYS A 7 -5.69 -74.79 7.20
N VAL A 8 -5.84 -73.68 6.48
CA VAL A 8 -6.52 -73.60 5.19
C VAL A 8 -5.52 -74.02 4.10
N ALA A 9 -5.95 -74.92 3.22
CA ALA A 9 -5.15 -75.47 2.13
C ALA A 9 -4.73 -74.39 1.11
N ALA A 10 -3.58 -74.61 0.47
CA ALA A 10 -3.01 -73.71 -0.54
C ALA A 10 -3.94 -73.58 -1.76
N ALA A 11 -4.15 -72.34 -2.21
CA ALA A 11 -4.92 -72.05 -3.40
C ALA A 11 -4.26 -72.66 -4.66
N PRO A 12 -5.04 -73.21 -5.60
CA PRO A 12 -4.51 -73.82 -6.81
C PRO A 12 -3.76 -72.79 -7.66
N ALA A 13 -2.66 -73.24 -8.26
CA ALA A 13 -1.75 -72.45 -9.08
C ALA A 13 -2.54 -71.57 -10.07
N ALA A 14 -2.26 -70.26 -10.03
CA ALA A 14 -2.85 -69.29 -10.93
C ALA A 14 -2.63 -69.72 -12.38
N VAL A 15 -3.71 -70.17 -13.03
CA VAL A 15 -3.79 -70.35 -14.47
C VAL A 15 -3.40 -69.01 -15.08
N LYS A 16 -2.21 -68.95 -15.70
CA LYS A 16 -1.78 -67.79 -16.48
C LYS A 16 -2.88 -67.54 -17.52
N LYS A 17 -3.64 -66.46 -17.34
CA LYS A 17 -4.55 -65.96 -18.37
C LYS A 17 -3.75 -65.84 -19.66
N ALA A 18 -4.14 -66.60 -20.67
CA ALA A 18 -3.59 -66.48 -22.02
C ALA A 18 -3.64 -65.01 -22.43
N ALA A 19 -2.54 -64.49 -22.97
CA ALA A 19 -2.46 -63.12 -23.44
C ALA A 19 -3.60 -62.88 -24.45
N ALA A 20 -4.40 -61.85 -24.21
CA ALA A 20 -5.45 -61.47 -25.15
C ALA A 20 -4.81 -61.21 -26.53
N PRO A 21 -5.42 -61.68 -27.64
CA PRO A 21 -4.87 -61.49 -28.98
C PRO A 21 -4.67 -60.00 -29.25
N ALA A 22 -3.50 -59.64 -29.80
CA ALA A 22 -3.16 -58.26 -30.11
C ALA A 22 -4.23 -57.66 -31.01
N LYS A 23 -4.89 -56.59 -30.55
CA LYS A 23 -5.89 -55.88 -31.36
C LYS A 23 -5.21 -55.42 -32.65
N PRO A 24 -5.84 -55.56 -33.83
CA PRO A 24 -5.26 -55.11 -35.09
C PRO A 24 -4.96 -53.61 -34.99
N VAL A 25 -3.67 -53.27 -35.04
CA VAL A 25 -3.20 -51.88 -34.98
C VAL A 25 -3.27 -51.34 -36.39
N ASN A 26 -4.18 -50.41 -36.66
CA ASN A 26 -4.24 -49.75 -37.95
C ASN A 26 -2.96 -48.88 -38.12
N PRO A 27 -2.13 -49.14 -39.14
CA PRO A 27 -0.87 -48.43 -39.36
C PRO A 27 -1.04 -46.93 -39.62
N LEU A 28 -2.26 -46.46 -39.89
CA LEU A 28 -2.58 -45.03 -40.04
C LEU A 28 -2.64 -44.27 -38.69
N TYR A 29 -2.77 -44.97 -37.56
CA TYR A 29 -2.82 -44.32 -36.23
C TYR A 29 -1.45 -44.30 -35.55
N GLU A 30 -0.75 -43.19 -35.72
CA GLU A 30 0.55 -42.95 -35.08
C GLU A 30 0.39 -42.15 -33.78
N LYS A 31 1.16 -42.49 -32.75
CA LYS A 31 1.30 -41.64 -31.56
C LYS A 31 2.12 -40.42 -31.92
N ARG A 32 1.49 -39.24 -31.89
CA ARG A 32 2.16 -37.93 -32.10
C ARG A 32 2.16 -37.14 -30.79
N PRO A 33 3.03 -37.49 -29.82
CA PRO A 33 3.09 -36.78 -28.54
C PRO A 33 3.59 -35.36 -28.77
N LYS A 34 2.91 -34.39 -28.15
CA LYS A 34 3.33 -32.99 -28.18
C LYS A 34 4.23 -32.69 -26.99
N THR A 35 5.28 -31.90 -27.20
CA THR A 35 6.21 -31.47 -26.16
C THR A 35 5.89 -30.04 -25.72
N PHE A 36 5.19 -29.89 -24.59
CA PHE A 36 4.73 -28.58 -24.07
C PHE A 36 5.78 -27.81 -23.25
N GLY A 37 7.07 -28.02 -23.55
CA GLY A 37 8.19 -27.31 -22.96
C GLY A 37 8.42 -25.94 -23.59
N ILE A 38 9.36 -25.17 -23.03
CA ILE A 38 9.78 -23.90 -23.63
C ILE A 38 10.45 -24.21 -24.99
N GLY A 39 9.97 -23.57 -26.07
CA GLY A 39 10.49 -23.78 -27.43
C GLY A 39 9.94 -25.01 -28.16
N GLY A 40 8.99 -25.74 -27.57
CA GLY A 40 8.30 -26.87 -28.20
C GLY A 40 6.95 -26.50 -28.80
N ASP A 41 6.00 -27.44 -28.76
CA ASP A 41 4.65 -27.26 -29.26
C ASP A 41 3.83 -26.22 -28.48
N LEU A 42 2.83 -25.63 -29.13
CA LEU A 42 1.89 -24.70 -28.49
C LEU A 42 1.26 -25.34 -27.23
N PRO A 43 1.32 -24.68 -26.06
CA PRO A 43 0.80 -25.24 -24.83
C PRO A 43 -0.72 -25.45 -24.91
N ALA A 44 -1.19 -26.53 -24.29
CA ALA A 44 -2.62 -26.72 -24.08
C ALA A 44 -3.24 -25.56 -23.28
N LYS A 45 -4.54 -25.30 -23.47
CA LYS A 45 -5.27 -24.29 -22.69
C LYS A 45 -5.19 -24.63 -21.20
N ARG A 46 -4.69 -23.71 -20.38
CA ARG A 46 -4.55 -23.85 -18.92
C ARG A 46 -5.53 -22.93 -18.19
N ASP A 47 -5.79 -23.20 -16.91
CA ASP A 47 -6.57 -22.29 -16.08
C ASP A 47 -5.80 -20.98 -15.85
N MET A 48 -6.27 -19.91 -16.49
CA MET A 48 -5.69 -18.58 -16.40
C MET A 48 -6.37 -17.69 -15.36
N ARG A 49 -7.36 -18.17 -14.59
CA ARG A 49 -8.18 -17.35 -13.65
C ARG A 49 -7.35 -16.48 -12.69
N ARG A 50 -6.16 -16.95 -12.30
CA ARG A 50 -5.23 -16.19 -11.44
C ARG A 50 -4.57 -15.01 -12.14
N PHE A 51 -4.38 -15.08 -13.46
CA PHE A 51 -3.67 -14.12 -14.30
C PHE A 51 -4.61 -13.25 -15.14
N VAL A 52 -5.91 -13.53 -15.13
CA VAL A 52 -6.93 -12.70 -15.79
C VAL A 52 -6.85 -11.25 -15.30
N LYS A 53 -6.91 -10.30 -16.24
CA LYS A 53 -7.17 -8.88 -15.94
C LYS A 53 -8.62 -8.72 -15.50
N TRP A 54 -8.85 -8.79 -14.19
CA TRP A 54 -10.18 -8.71 -13.61
C TRP A 54 -10.83 -7.33 -13.82
N PRO A 55 -12.16 -7.25 -14.03
CA PRO A 55 -12.89 -5.99 -14.07
C PRO A 55 -12.66 -5.13 -12.82
N LYS A 56 -12.78 -3.80 -12.98
CA LYS A 56 -12.45 -2.81 -11.93
C LYS A 56 -13.17 -3.08 -10.61
N TYR A 57 -14.46 -3.39 -10.63
CA TYR A 57 -15.23 -3.66 -9.40
C TYR A 57 -14.72 -4.89 -8.63
N VAL A 58 -14.35 -5.97 -9.33
CA VAL A 58 -13.77 -7.18 -8.72
C VAL A 58 -12.43 -6.87 -8.07
N ARG A 59 -11.59 -6.07 -8.76
CA ARG A 59 -10.28 -5.63 -8.24
C ARG A 59 -10.45 -4.82 -6.95
N ILE A 60 -11.34 -3.82 -6.96
CA ILE A 60 -11.59 -2.95 -5.79
C ILE A 60 -12.11 -3.77 -4.60
N GLN A 61 -13.08 -4.67 -4.81
CA GLN A 61 -13.60 -5.52 -3.73
C GLN A 61 -12.52 -6.42 -3.12
N ARG A 62 -11.66 -7.03 -3.96
CA ARG A 62 -10.52 -7.84 -3.50
C ARG A 62 -9.48 -7.00 -2.78
N GLN A 63 -9.16 -5.82 -3.30
CA GLN A 63 -8.21 -4.88 -2.68
C GLN A 63 -8.72 -4.37 -1.33
N ARG A 64 -10.01 -4.02 -1.19
CA ARG A 64 -10.65 -3.65 0.09
C ARG A 64 -10.48 -4.76 1.13
N ARG A 65 -10.71 -6.02 0.75
CA ARG A 65 -10.50 -7.18 1.65
C ARG A 65 -9.04 -7.35 2.05
N VAL A 66 -8.11 -7.19 1.10
CA VAL A 66 -6.67 -7.27 1.39
C VAL A 66 -6.24 -6.13 2.32
N LEU A 67 -6.69 -4.92 2.07
CA LEU A 67 -6.37 -3.74 2.87
C LEU A 67 -6.79 -3.93 4.33
N ASN A 68 -8.02 -4.39 4.57
CA ASN A 68 -8.52 -4.70 5.92
C ASN A 68 -7.71 -5.77 6.67
N GLN A 69 -7.03 -6.68 5.95
CA GLN A 69 -6.14 -7.68 6.57
C GLN A 69 -4.75 -7.11 6.85
N ARG A 70 -4.27 -6.17 6.03
CA ARG A 70 -2.91 -5.61 6.11
C ARG A 70 -2.81 -4.48 7.14
N LEU A 71 -3.80 -3.61 7.19
CA LEU A 71 -3.84 -2.52 8.15
C LEU A 71 -4.08 -3.05 9.57
N LYS A 72 -3.62 -2.30 10.59
CA LYS A 72 -3.99 -2.54 11.98
C LYS A 72 -5.43 -2.09 12.18
N VAL A 73 -6.30 -3.02 12.55
CA VAL A 73 -7.74 -2.77 12.73
C VAL A 73 -8.00 -2.45 14.21
N PRO A 74 -8.62 -1.30 14.52
CA PRO A 74 -8.96 -0.94 15.90
C PRO A 74 -9.85 -2.00 16.59
N PRO A 75 -9.72 -2.19 17.91
CA PRO A 75 -10.52 -3.15 18.68
C PRO A 75 -12.03 -3.05 18.50
N ALA A 76 -12.57 -1.83 18.34
CA ALA A 76 -13.99 -1.59 18.13
C ALA A 76 -14.51 -2.27 16.85
N LEU A 77 -13.73 -2.20 15.78
CA LEU A 77 -14.05 -2.84 14.50
C LEU A 77 -13.66 -4.32 14.49
N ASN A 78 -12.53 -4.67 15.10
CA ASN A 78 -12.05 -6.04 15.16
C ASN A 78 -13.02 -6.97 15.90
N ARG A 79 -13.86 -6.43 16.79
CA ARG A 79 -14.91 -7.20 17.48
C ARG A 79 -15.84 -7.94 16.51
N PHE A 80 -16.17 -7.34 15.37
CA PHE A 80 -17.06 -7.95 14.37
C PHE A 80 -16.42 -9.11 13.61
N THR A 81 -15.10 -9.31 13.70
CA THR A 81 -14.45 -10.50 13.14
C THR A 81 -14.68 -11.75 14.00
N ARG A 82 -14.95 -11.58 15.30
CA ARG A 82 -15.22 -12.65 16.27
C ARG A 82 -16.70 -12.97 16.31
N THR A 83 -17.14 -13.77 15.35
CA THR A 83 -18.54 -14.21 15.22
C THR A 83 -18.80 -15.51 15.96
N LEU A 84 -20.07 -15.76 16.25
CA LEU A 84 -20.58 -17.02 16.80
C LEU A 84 -20.19 -18.21 15.91
N ASP A 85 -19.90 -19.35 16.52
CA ASP A 85 -19.62 -20.59 15.81
C ASP A 85 -20.88 -21.11 15.08
N LYS A 86 -20.68 -22.04 14.15
CA LYS A 86 -21.75 -22.54 13.29
C LYS A 86 -22.85 -23.25 14.08
N ASN A 87 -22.48 -24.05 15.08
CA ASN A 87 -23.43 -24.90 15.81
C ASN A 87 -24.31 -24.04 16.71
N MET A 88 -23.71 -23.12 17.46
CA MET A 88 -24.46 -22.19 18.32
C MET A 88 -25.34 -21.24 17.49
N ALA A 89 -24.85 -20.82 16.30
CA ALA A 89 -25.67 -20.02 15.39
C ALA A 89 -26.89 -20.80 14.87
N GLU A 90 -26.76 -22.09 14.54
CA GLU A 90 -27.91 -22.90 14.11
C GLU A 90 -28.99 -22.99 15.18
N SER A 91 -28.63 -23.24 16.44
CA SER A 91 -29.58 -23.24 17.57
C SER A 91 -30.25 -21.87 17.74
N LEU A 92 -29.48 -20.78 17.69
CA LEU A 92 -30.02 -19.43 17.75
C LEU A 92 -31.01 -19.14 16.61
N PHE A 93 -30.69 -19.51 15.37
CA PHE A 93 -31.57 -19.28 14.24
C PHE A 93 -32.84 -20.15 14.28
N LYS A 94 -32.76 -21.40 14.77
CA LYS A 94 -33.94 -22.23 15.01
C LYS A 94 -34.89 -21.57 16.01
N LEU A 95 -34.35 -21.03 17.11
CA LEU A 95 -35.13 -20.27 18.08
C LEU A 95 -35.75 -19.02 17.44
N LEU A 96 -34.95 -18.18 16.76
CA LEU A 96 -35.43 -16.95 16.13
C LEU A 96 -36.53 -17.18 15.09
N MET A 97 -36.50 -18.30 14.36
CA MET A 97 -37.53 -18.66 13.40
C MET A 97 -38.88 -18.98 14.06
N LYS A 98 -38.92 -19.39 15.33
CA LYS A 98 -40.17 -19.56 16.10
C LYS A 98 -40.83 -18.22 16.46
N TYR A 99 -40.03 -17.17 16.67
CA TYR A 99 -40.47 -15.83 17.09
C TYR A 99 -40.59 -14.84 15.94
N ARG A 100 -40.83 -15.35 14.74
CA ARG A 100 -40.86 -14.58 13.51
C ARG A 100 -42.01 -13.56 13.51
N PRO A 101 -41.80 -12.30 13.10
CA PRO A 101 -42.90 -11.37 12.93
C PRO A 101 -43.80 -11.79 11.76
N GLU A 102 -45.09 -11.42 11.81
CA GLU A 102 -46.05 -11.69 10.74
C GLU A 102 -45.59 -11.11 9.40
N ASP A 103 -45.84 -11.84 8.31
CA ASP A 103 -45.68 -11.32 6.97
C ASP A 103 -46.91 -10.50 6.54
N LYS A 104 -46.84 -9.84 5.38
CA LYS A 104 -47.92 -8.98 4.92
C LYS A 104 -49.21 -9.76 4.62
N ALA A 105 -49.09 -11.01 4.15
CA ALA A 105 -50.22 -11.87 3.84
C ALA A 105 -50.92 -12.34 5.12
N ALA A 106 -50.19 -12.88 6.10
CA ALA A 106 -50.74 -13.27 7.40
C ALA A 106 -51.35 -12.08 8.14
N LYS A 107 -50.73 -10.88 8.03
CA LYS A 107 -51.33 -9.67 8.60
C LYS A 107 -52.67 -9.32 7.95
N LYS A 108 -52.79 -9.44 6.63
CA LYS A 108 -54.04 -9.21 5.91
C LYS A 108 -55.11 -10.22 6.33
N GLU A 109 -54.76 -11.50 6.40
CA GLU A 109 -55.67 -12.56 6.86
C GLU A 109 -56.11 -12.36 8.31
N ARG A 110 -55.19 -11.98 9.20
CA ARG A 110 -55.51 -11.67 10.60
C ARG A 110 -56.50 -10.52 10.69
N LEU A 111 -56.25 -9.42 9.98
CA LEU A 111 -57.14 -8.26 9.97
C LEU A 111 -58.52 -8.59 9.37
N LEU A 112 -58.57 -9.42 8.33
CA LEU A 112 -59.83 -9.85 7.72
C LEU A 112 -60.64 -10.74 8.68
N LYS A 113 -59.99 -11.70 9.34
CA LYS A 113 -60.62 -12.53 10.39
C LYS A 113 -61.09 -11.69 11.57
N GLU A 114 -60.28 -10.70 11.99
CA GLU A 114 -60.66 -9.77 13.06
C GLU A 114 -61.87 -8.91 12.66
N ALA A 115 -61.92 -8.42 11.41
CA ALA A 115 -63.05 -7.65 10.89
C ALA A 115 -64.33 -8.50 10.88
N GLN A 116 -64.25 -9.73 10.36
CA GLN A 116 -65.38 -10.68 10.34
C GLN A 116 -65.88 -11.04 11.75
N ALA A 117 -64.97 -11.28 12.71
CA ALA A 117 -65.34 -11.59 14.08
C ALA A 117 -66.02 -10.40 14.78
N ARG A 118 -65.56 -9.17 14.49
CA ARG A 118 -66.18 -7.93 15.01
C ARG A 118 -67.55 -7.68 14.38
N GLU A 119 -67.71 -7.92 13.08
CA GLU A 119 -69.02 -7.85 12.41
C GLU A 119 -69.99 -8.88 12.98
N ALA A 120 -69.51 -10.07 13.35
CA ALA A 120 -70.30 -11.11 14.02
C ALA A 120 -70.56 -10.84 15.52
N GLY A 121 -70.21 -9.66 16.05
CA GLY A 121 -70.46 -9.27 17.43
C GLY A 121 -69.59 -9.98 18.48
N GLN A 122 -68.53 -10.68 18.08
CA GLN A 122 -67.60 -11.34 19.00
C GLN A 122 -66.50 -10.36 19.44
N GLU A 123 -66.33 -10.20 20.76
CA GLU A 123 -65.27 -9.38 21.33
C GLU A 123 -63.92 -10.11 21.25
N VAL A 124 -62.99 -9.60 20.43
CA VAL A 124 -61.70 -10.27 20.17
C VAL A 124 -60.67 -9.84 21.21
N GLU A 125 -60.42 -10.68 22.20
CA GLU A 125 -59.35 -10.48 23.20
C GLU A 125 -57.96 -10.66 22.57
N LYS A 126 -57.12 -9.61 22.59
CA LYS A 126 -55.82 -9.58 21.91
C LYS A 126 -54.67 -9.89 22.87
N LYS A 127 -54.25 -11.15 22.96
CA LYS A 127 -52.97 -11.49 23.60
C LYS A 127 -51.81 -10.95 22.76
N LYS A 128 -50.95 -10.12 23.37
CA LYS A 128 -49.80 -9.49 22.69
C LYS A 128 -48.82 -10.56 22.19
N PRO A 129 -48.57 -10.68 20.88
CA PRO A 129 -47.68 -11.70 20.35
C PRO A 129 -46.22 -11.40 20.72
N VAL A 130 -45.52 -12.45 21.17
CA VAL A 130 -44.08 -12.41 21.43
C VAL A 130 -43.35 -12.59 20.10
N VAL A 131 -42.70 -11.54 19.63
CA VAL A 131 -42.02 -11.50 18.33
C VAL A 131 -40.64 -10.87 18.46
N VAL A 132 -39.72 -11.29 17.59
CA VAL A 132 -38.41 -10.66 17.43
C VAL A 132 -38.60 -9.20 17.03
N LYS A 133 -37.90 -8.31 17.74
CA LYS A 133 -37.84 -6.88 17.43
C LYS A 133 -36.70 -6.61 16.46
N TYR A 134 -36.94 -5.72 15.51
CA TYR A 134 -35.98 -5.37 14.47
C TYR A 134 -36.00 -3.87 14.20
N GLY A 135 -34.93 -3.39 13.55
CA GLY A 135 -34.70 -1.98 13.30
C GLY A 135 -33.79 -1.37 14.37
N ILE A 136 -32.70 -0.72 13.93
CA ILE A 136 -31.63 -0.28 14.83
C ILE A 136 -32.12 0.73 15.88
N ASN A 137 -32.94 1.70 15.47
CA ASN A 137 -33.51 2.72 16.36
C ASN A 137 -34.50 2.16 17.39
N HIS A 138 -35.18 1.07 17.06
CA HIS A 138 -36.08 0.42 18.01
C HIS A 138 -35.28 -0.46 18.97
N ILE A 139 -34.25 -1.14 18.48
CA ILE A 139 -33.37 -1.96 19.31
C ILE A 139 -32.60 -1.10 20.31
N THR A 140 -32.12 0.09 19.93
CA THR A 140 -31.45 1.03 20.85
C THR A 140 -32.34 1.37 22.04
N GLN A 141 -33.57 1.80 21.76
CA GLN A 141 -34.56 2.13 22.79
C GLN A 141 -34.85 0.93 23.72
N LEU A 142 -34.90 -0.29 23.17
CA LEU A 142 -35.11 -1.51 23.98
C LEU A 142 -33.91 -1.86 24.86
N VAL A 143 -32.69 -1.57 24.41
CA VAL A 143 -31.47 -1.78 25.19
C VAL A 143 -31.34 -0.71 26.28
N GLU A 144 -31.58 0.56 25.95
CA GLU A 144 -31.55 1.68 26.90
C GLU A 144 -32.64 1.57 27.97
N SER A 145 -33.82 1.06 27.61
CA SER A 145 -34.91 0.81 28.56
C SER A 145 -34.75 -0.47 29.38
N GLY A 146 -33.68 -1.27 29.15
CA GLY A 146 -33.46 -2.54 29.85
C GLY A 146 -34.46 -3.65 29.51
N LYS A 147 -35.29 -3.47 28.46
CA LYS A 147 -36.34 -4.43 28.06
C LYS A 147 -35.82 -5.54 27.14
N ALA A 148 -34.64 -5.37 26.55
CA ALA A 148 -34.03 -6.39 25.71
C ALA A 148 -33.36 -7.48 26.56
N GLN A 149 -33.74 -8.74 26.37
CA GLN A 149 -33.10 -9.89 27.02
C GLN A 149 -31.84 -10.35 26.27
N CYS A 150 -31.83 -10.22 24.95
CA CYS A 150 -30.67 -10.54 24.12
C CYS A 150 -30.68 -9.73 22.81
N VAL A 151 -29.50 -9.32 22.35
CA VAL A 151 -29.30 -8.61 21.07
C VAL A 151 -28.40 -9.41 20.13
N VAL A 152 -28.85 -9.63 18.91
CA VAL A 152 -28.12 -10.34 17.85
C VAL A 152 -27.68 -9.34 16.79
N ILE A 153 -26.37 -9.23 16.53
CA ILE A 153 -25.79 -8.21 15.66
C ILE A 153 -25.14 -8.88 14.43
N ALA A 154 -25.36 -8.34 13.23
CA ALA A 154 -24.66 -8.82 12.04
C ALA A 154 -23.22 -8.32 11.95
N HIS A 155 -22.32 -9.16 11.44
CA HIS A 155 -20.90 -8.80 11.26
C HIS A 155 -20.58 -7.98 10.00
N ASP A 156 -21.46 -8.00 8.98
CA ASP A 156 -21.24 -7.53 7.61
C ASP A 156 -22.11 -6.32 7.25
N VAL A 157 -22.30 -5.43 8.22
CA VAL A 157 -23.02 -4.17 8.04
C VAL A 157 -22.12 -3.17 7.32
N ASP A 158 -22.67 -2.50 6.30
CA ASP A 158 -22.02 -1.46 5.50
C ASP A 158 -23.10 -0.38 5.34
N PRO A 159 -22.95 0.83 5.91
CA PRO A 159 -21.83 1.35 6.70
C PRO A 159 -21.72 0.78 8.13
N ILE A 160 -20.50 0.60 8.65
CA ILE A 160 -20.24 -0.07 9.94
C ILE A 160 -20.59 0.78 11.17
N GLU A 161 -20.64 2.11 10.98
CA GLU A 161 -20.98 3.14 11.97
C GLU A 161 -22.36 2.91 12.58
N ILE A 162 -23.26 2.26 11.83
CA ILE A 162 -24.61 1.92 12.29
C ILE A 162 -24.59 0.97 13.50
N VAL A 163 -23.59 0.10 13.61
CA VAL A 163 -23.56 -0.94 14.65
C VAL A 163 -22.32 -0.90 15.54
N VAL A 164 -21.29 -0.09 15.21
CA VAL A 164 -20.01 -0.07 15.93
C VAL A 164 -20.15 0.22 17.43
N TRP A 165 -21.11 1.07 17.81
CA TRP A 165 -21.38 1.47 19.20
C TRP A 165 -22.30 0.48 19.94
N LEU A 166 -23.06 -0.36 19.24
CA LEU A 166 -24.09 -1.22 19.83
C LEU A 166 -23.52 -2.25 20.83
N PRO A 167 -22.40 -2.95 20.54
CA PRO A 167 -21.76 -3.83 21.53
C PRO A 167 -21.33 -3.12 22.83
N ALA A 168 -20.94 -1.85 22.75
CA ALA A 168 -20.57 -1.06 23.93
C ALA A 168 -21.82 -0.67 24.74
N LEU A 169 -22.89 -0.28 24.05
CA LEU A 169 -24.19 0.01 24.66
C LEU A 169 -24.75 -1.22 25.39
N CYS A 170 -24.79 -2.38 24.73
CA CYS A 170 -25.28 -3.62 25.34
C CYS A 170 -24.47 -4.00 26.59
N LYS A 171 -23.13 -3.85 26.54
CA LYS A 171 -22.28 -4.10 27.72
C LYS A 171 -22.56 -3.13 28.86
N LYS A 172 -22.74 -1.83 28.57
CA LYS A 172 -23.06 -0.80 29.59
C LYS A 172 -24.42 -1.06 30.26
N MET A 173 -25.40 -1.47 29.48
CA MET A 173 -26.76 -1.76 29.97
C MET A 173 -26.92 -3.18 30.55
N GLY A 174 -25.85 -3.99 30.60
CA GLY A 174 -25.89 -5.36 31.09
C GLY A 174 -26.66 -6.35 30.21
N VAL A 175 -26.95 -5.98 28.96
CA VAL A 175 -27.70 -6.81 28.00
C VAL A 175 -26.75 -7.77 27.26
N PRO A 176 -26.99 -9.09 27.29
CA PRO A 176 -26.24 -10.07 26.52
C PRO A 176 -26.34 -9.84 25.01
N TYR A 177 -25.21 -9.81 24.31
CA TYR A 177 -25.20 -9.69 22.86
C TYR A 177 -24.35 -10.76 22.18
N CYS A 178 -24.66 -11.06 20.93
CA CYS A 178 -23.84 -11.92 20.10
C CYS A 178 -23.68 -11.36 18.69
N ILE A 179 -22.59 -11.75 18.02
CA ILE A 179 -22.28 -11.31 16.65
C ILE A 179 -22.39 -12.51 15.71
N VAL A 180 -23.23 -12.43 14.70
CA VAL A 180 -23.50 -13.53 13.77
C VAL A 180 -23.05 -13.22 12.34
N LYS A 181 -22.74 -14.27 11.59
CA LYS A 181 -22.40 -14.16 10.17
C LYS A 181 -23.64 -13.98 9.29
N GLY A 182 -23.69 -12.87 8.56
CA GLY A 182 -24.61 -12.60 7.47
C GLY A 182 -25.85 -11.79 7.88
N LYS A 183 -25.86 -10.50 7.54
CA LYS A 183 -27.04 -9.62 7.69
C LYS A 183 -28.24 -10.08 6.86
N ALA A 184 -27.98 -10.79 5.76
CA ALA A 184 -29.02 -11.42 4.95
C ALA A 184 -29.76 -12.51 5.72
N ARG A 185 -29.05 -13.32 6.54
CA ARG A 185 -29.66 -14.37 7.38
C ARG A 185 -30.53 -13.78 8.49
N LEU A 186 -30.14 -12.64 9.06
CA LEU A 186 -31.03 -11.91 9.98
C LEU A 186 -32.26 -11.36 9.24
N GLY A 187 -32.07 -10.87 8.02
CA GLY A 187 -33.15 -10.39 7.16
C GLY A 187 -34.20 -11.45 6.88
N THR A 188 -33.80 -12.70 6.58
CA THR A 188 -34.73 -13.79 6.30
C THR A 188 -35.66 -14.08 7.46
N VAL A 189 -35.17 -13.96 8.72
CA VAL A 189 -36.02 -14.09 9.91
C VAL A 189 -37.12 -13.04 9.88
N VAL A 190 -36.84 -11.78 9.59
CA VAL A 190 -37.85 -10.70 9.67
C VAL A 190 -38.55 -10.37 8.34
N HIS A 191 -38.49 -11.26 7.35
CA HIS A 191 -39.06 -11.04 6.01
C HIS A 191 -38.51 -9.79 5.30
N LYS A 192 -37.22 -9.49 5.48
CA LYS A 192 -36.52 -8.39 4.80
C LYS A 192 -35.30 -8.92 4.05
N LYS A 193 -34.81 -8.14 3.08
CA LYS A 193 -33.55 -8.47 2.35
C LYS A 193 -32.36 -8.55 3.30
N THR A 194 -32.30 -7.65 4.28
CA THR A 194 -31.22 -7.55 5.27
C THR A 194 -31.76 -6.99 6.59
N ALA A 195 -31.17 -7.41 7.71
CA ALA A 195 -31.35 -6.76 9.01
C ALA A 195 -29.98 -6.58 9.69
N THR A 196 -29.77 -5.42 10.31
CA THR A 196 -28.50 -5.05 10.96
C THR A 196 -28.36 -5.68 12.33
N ALA A 197 -29.43 -5.66 13.11
CA ALA A 197 -29.55 -6.31 14.41
C ALA A 197 -30.99 -6.79 14.63
N LEU A 198 -31.14 -7.77 15.52
CA LEU A 198 -32.41 -8.29 16.04
C LEU A 198 -32.34 -8.29 17.57
N ALA A 199 -33.48 -8.12 18.24
CA ALA A 199 -33.58 -8.20 19.69
C ALA A 199 -34.75 -9.09 20.12
N LEU A 200 -34.52 -9.87 21.18
CA LEU A 200 -35.57 -10.61 21.89
C LEU A 200 -35.89 -9.87 23.19
N THR A 201 -37.18 -9.55 23.40
CA THR A 201 -37.66 -8.89 24.63
C THR A 201 -38.30 -9.86 25.61
N ALA A 202 -38.90 -10.93 25.09
CA ALA A 202 -39.50 -12.01 25.85
C ALA A 202 -39.44 -13.30 25.03
N VAL A 203 -39.53 -14.43 25.71
CA VAL A 203 -39.53 -15.79 25.15
C VAL A 203 -40.66 -16.55 25.85
N LYS A 204 -41.30 -17.49 25.16
CA LYS A 204 -42.32 -18.36 25.77
C LYS A 204 -41.65 -19.30 26.78
N ASN A 205 -42.41 -19.73 27.79
CA ASN A 205 -41.89 -20.59 28.86
C ASN A 205 -41.26 -21.90 28.35
N GLU A 206 -41.78 -22.46 27.25
CA GLU A 206 -41.28 -23.68 26.60
C GLU A 206 -39.82 -23.53 26.09
N ASP A 207 -39.48 -22.35 25.57
CA ASP A 207 -38.18 -22.07 24.96
C ASP A 207 -37.20 -21.41 25.95
N GLN A 208 -37.65 -21.08 27.17
CA GLN A 208 -36.87 -20.33 28.16
C GLN A 208 -35.57 -21.05 28.55
N ARG A 209 -35.60 -22.38 28.63
CA ARG A 209 -34.41 -23.20 28.97
C ARG A 209 -33.35 -23.15 27.86
N GLU A 210 -33.77 -23.28 26.60
CA GLU A 210 -32.87 -23.19 25.43
C GLU A 210 -32.29 -21.78 25.33
N PHE A 211 -33.13 -20.76 25.51
CA PHE A 211 -32.71 -19.37 25.47
C PHE A 211 -31.72 -19.01 26.59
N ALA A 212 -31.94 -19.46 27.82
CA ALA A 212 -31.05 -19.21 28.95
C ALA A 212 -29.64 -19.75 28.68
N LYS A 213 -29.52 -20.97 28.14
CA LYS A 213 -28.24 -21.59 27.77
C LYS A 213 -27.49 -20.78 26.70
N LEU A 214 -28.20 -20.27 25.69
CA LEU A 214 -27.63 -19.40 24.67
C LEU A 214 -27.15 -18.08 25.27
N VAL A 215 -27.97 -17.45 26.12
CA VAL A 215 -27.65 -16.18 26.77
C VAL A 215 -26.42 -16.29 27.67
N GLU A 216 -26.30 -17.35 28.46
CA GLU A 216 -25.13 -17.60 29.29
C GLU A 216 -23.86 -17.75 28.44
N SER A 217 -23.95 -18.53 27.35
CA SER A 217 -22.84 -18.67 26.40
C SER A 217 -22.45 -17.32 25.78
N PHE A 218 -23.42 -16.47 25.44
CA PHE A 218 -23.15 -15.15 24.87
C PHE A 218 -22.48 -14.22 25.88
N LYS A 219 -22.92 -14.22 27.15
CA LYS A 219 -22.31 -13.40 28.20
C LYS A 219 -20.83 -13.73 28.35
N THR A 220 -20.50 -15.01 28.49
CA THR A 220 -19.12 -15.48 28.64
C THR A 220 -18.26 -15.14 27.42
N MET A 221 -18.80 -15.26 26.20
CA MET A 221 -18.05 -14.98 24.97
C MET A 221 -17.86 -13.48 24.69
N TYR A 222 -18.85 -12.65 24.95
CA TYR A 222 -18.93 -11.27 24.42
C TYR A 222 -18.99 -10.17 25.48
N ASN A 223 -19.72 -10.38 26.57
CA ASN A 223 -19.90 -9.37 27.62
C ASN A 223 -18.72 -9.41 28.59
N ASP A 224 -18.46 -10.60 29.15
CA ASP A 224 -17.47 -10.87 30.20
C ASP A 224 -16.14 -11.38 29.62
N GLY A 225 -16.13 -11.72 28.34
CA GLY A 225 -14.96 -12.18 27.62
C GLY A 225 -13.80 -11.16 27.60
N PRO A 226 -12.58 -11.63 27.26
CA PRO A 226 -11.39 -10.78 27.25
C PRO A 226 -11.54 -9.61 26.29
N ARG A 227 -11.00 -8.44 26.69
CA ARG A 227 -10.98 -7.25 25.83
C ARG A 227 -10.41 -7.62 24.46
N VAL A 228 -11.12 -7.24 23.40
CA VAL A 228 -10.69 -7.50 22.03
C VAL A 228 -9.42 -6.70 21.76
N SER A 229 -8.37 -7.38 21.30
CA SER A 229 -7.11 -6.74 20.91
C SER A 229 -7.21 -6.14 19.50
N TRP A 230 -6.19 -5.36 19.13
CA TRP A 230 -6.01 -4.91 17.76
C TRP A 230 -5.99 -6.09 16.79
N GLY A 231 -6.68 -5.93 15.66
CA GLY A 231 -6.72 -6.93 14.60
C GLY A 231 -5.87 -6.55 13.40
N GLY A 232 -5.91 -7.39 12.36
CA GLY A 232 -5.19 -7.15 11.12
C GLY A 232 -3.66 -7.29 11.27
N GLY A 233 -2.90 -6.54 10.47
CA GLY A 233 -1.43 -6.67 10.42
C GLY A 233 -0.93 -8.00 9.83
N ILE A 234 -1.80 -8.76 9.15
CA ILE A 234 -1.47 -10.07 8.60
C ILE A 234 -0.81 -9.84 7.25
N MET A 235 0.47 -10.21 7.11
CA MET A 235 1.19 -10.09 5.84
C MET A 235 0.68 -11.08 4.78
N GLY A 236 0.95 -10.81 3.50
CA GLY A 236 0.52 -11.69 2.42
C GLY A 236 1.26 -13.04 2.41
N PRO A 237 0.68 -14.11 1.83
CA PRO A 237 1.26 -15.45 1.87
C PRO A 237 2.65 -15.53 1.24
N LYS A 238 2.91 -14.76 0.17
CA LYS A 238 4.26 -14.65 -0.43
C LYS A 238 5.28 -14.03 0.54
N SER A 239 4.87 -12.98 1.26
CA SER A 239 5.71 -12.31 2.25
C SER A 239 5.96 -13.21 3.45
N GLN A 240 4.93 -13.89 3.96
CA GLN A 240 5.06 -14.87 5.05
C GLN A 240 5.96 -16.04 4.63
N ALA A 241 5.84 -16.54 3.40
CA ALA A 241 6.70 -17.60 2.89
C ALA A 241 8.17 -17.14 2.78
N ALA A 242 8.41 -15.91 2.31
CA ALA A 242 9.75 -15.33 2.25
C ALA A 242 10.35 -15.16 3.67
N GLN A 243 9.55 -14.69 4.62
CA GLN A 243 9.96 -14.53 6.01
C GLN A 243 10.23 -15.89 6.67
N LYS A 244 9.35 -16.87 6.49
CA LYS A 244 9.56 -18.25 6.95
C LYS A 244 10.80 -18.90 6.34
N LYS A 245 11.12 -18.59 5.06
CA LYS A 245 12.36 -19.04 4.41
C LYS A 245 13.59 -18.42 5.10
N LYS A 246 13.55 -17.13 5.41
CA LYS A 246 14.61 -16.44 6.17
C LYS A 246 14.75 -17.00 7.58
N GLU A 247 13.64 -17.15 8.32
CA GLU A 247 13.61 -17.75 9.66
C GLU A 247 14.18 -19.17 9.66
N ARG A 248 13.83 -20.00 8.66
CA ARG A 248 14.40 -21.34 8.52
C ARG A 248 15.90 -21.32 8.23
N ALA A 249 16.39 -20.35 7.44
CA ALA A 249 17.82 -20.20 7.18
C ALA A 249 18.58 -19.75 8.44
N LEU A 250 18.04 -18.78 9.18
CA LEU A 250 18.57 -18.33 10.46
C LEU A 250 18.56 -19.44 11.52
N ALA A 251 17.49 -20.23 11.61
CA ALA A 251 17.40 -21.36 12.52
C ALA A 251 18.40 -22.47 12.18
N LYS A 252 18.65 -22.71 10.88
CA LYS A 252 19.72 -23.61 10.44
C LYS A 252 21.11 -23.08 10.84
N ASP A 253 21.38 -21.79 10.62
CA ASP A 253 22.65 -21.18 10.98
C ASP A 253 22.87 -21.18 12.51
N ALA A 254 21.83 -20.86 13.28
CA ALA A 254 21.86 -20.96 14.75
C ALA A 254 22.03 -22.40 15.24
N GLY A 255 21.44 -23.39 14.57
CA GLY A 255 21.62 -24.82 14.86
C GLY A 255 22.98 -25.39 14.44
N LEU A 256 23.72 -24.70 13.56
CA LEU A 256 25.12 -24.99 13.21
C LEU A 256 26.11 -24.31 14.18
N ARG A 257 25.67 -23.28 14.92
CA ARG A 257 26.48 -22.57 15.93
C ARG A 257 26.63 -23.24 17.31
N PRO A 258 25.99 -24.36 17.72
CA PRO A 258 26.19 -24.91 19.07
C PRO A 258 27.48 -25.74 19.21
N ALA A 259 28.42 -25.71 18.26
CA ALA A 259 29.69 -26.44 18.34
C ALA A 259 30.95 -25.54 18.49
N VAL A 260 30.85 -24.21 18.37
CA VAL A 260 32.04 -23.34 18.41
C VAL A 260 32.25 -22.69 19.79
N GLY A 261 31.20 -22.57 20.60
CA GLY A 261 31.31 -21.99 21.95
C GLY A 261 31.84 -22.93 23.04
N LEU A 262 31.77 -24.26 22.84
CA LEU A 262 32.16 -25.23 23.85
C LEU A 262 33.64 -25.66 23.77
N ILE A 263 34.31 -25.39 22.64
CA ILE A 263 35.75 -25.70 22.46
C ILE A 263 36.64 -24.57 23.02
N LEU A 264 36.11 -23.35 23.16
CA LEU A 264 36.87 -22.21 23.71
C LEU A 264 36.87 -22.13 25.24
N LEU A 265 35.93 -22.80 25.94
CA LEU A 265 35.92 -22.83 27.40
C LEU A 265 36.79 -23.94 28.01
N THR A 266 37.09 -25.01 27.27
CA THR A 266 37.95 -26.11 27.76
C THR A 266 39.45 -25.82 27.62
N ALA A 267 39.85 -24.93 26.71
CA ALA A 267 41.24 -24.51 26.56
C ALA A 267 41.71 -23.54 27.68
N ALA A 268 40.78 -22.81 28.33
CA ALA A 268 41.11 -21.87 29.39
C ALA A 268 41.37 -22.54 30.77
N CYS A 269 40.86 -23.75 31.00
CA CYS A 269 41.05 -24.47 32.27
C CYS A 269 42.31 -25.34 32.33
N CYS A 270 42.94 -25.67 31.19
CA CYS A 270 44.12 -26.54 31.18
C CYS A 270 45.45 -25.79 31.22
N GLY A 271 45.45 -24.47 31.00
CA GLY A 271 46.65 -23.62 31.00
C GLY A 271 47.12 -23.10 32.36
N MET A 272 46.39 -23.40 33.46
CA MET A 272 46.64 -22.80 34.79
C MET A 272 47.41 -23.71 35.76
N LEU A 273 47.90 -24.87 35.32
CA LEU A 273 48.58 -25.87 36.18
C LEU A 273 50.06 -26.14 35.84
N LEU A 274 50.64 -25.45 34.86
CA LEU A 274 52.05 -25.64 34.44
C LEU A 274 52.91 -24.37 34.57
N PHE A 275 52.56 -23.46 35.48
CA PHE A 275 53.29 -22.20 35.70
C PHE A 275 54.09 -22.14 37.02
N GLN A 276 54.37 -23.28 37.67
CA GLN A 276 55.04 -23.31 38.99
C GLN A 276 56.36 -24.09 39.10
N VAL A 277 56.99 -24.57 38.01
CA VAL A 277 58.23 -25.38 38.14
C VAL A 277 59.41 -24.94 37.25
N TRP A 278 59.37 -23.77 36.61
CA TRP A 278 60.47 -23.42 35.68
C TRP A 278 60.89 -21.95 35.72
N VAL A 279 61.20 -21.45 36.92
CA VAL A 279 62.11 -20.31 37.09
C VAL A 279 63.40 -20.84 37.68
N GLY A 280 64.38 -21.08 36.82
CA GLY A 280 65.69 -21.60 37.20
C GLY A 280 66.72 -21.52 36.06
N VAL A 281 67.40 -20.38 35.99
CA VAL A 281 68.83 -20.26 35.62
C VAL A 281 69.24 -20.24 34.13
N VAL A 282 69.44 -19.00 33.64
CA VAL A 282 70.67 -18.42 33.01
C VAL A 282 71.14 -18.85 31.58
N ARG A 283 71.30 -17.81 30.74
CA ARG A 283 72.19 -17.59 29.54
C ARG A 283 72.10 -18.62 28.41
N GLN A 284 71.95 -18.25 27.14
CA GLN A 284 72.80 -17.35 26.35
C GLN A 284 72.18 -17.17 24.94
N GLY A 285 72.30 -15.98 24.32
CA GLY A 285 72.60 -15.88 22.89
C GLY A 285 71.49 -15.63 21.84
N SER A 286 71.59 -14.44 21.23
CA SER A 286 71.31 -14.10 19.82
C SER A 286 69.90 -13.66 19.36
N SER A 287 69.77 -12.34 19.26
CA SER A 287 69.29 -11.52 18.14
C SER A 287 68.55 -12.19 16.96
N GLY A 288 67.38 -11.62 16.62
CA GLY A 288 66.77 -11.78 15.29
C GLY A 288 65.37 -11.15 15.19
N THR A 289 65.31 -9.84 14.93
CA THR A 289 64.10 -9.13 14.49
C THR A 289 63.70 -9.54 13.07
N ALA A 290 62.42 -9.84 12.82
CA ALA A 290 61.82 -9.76 11.48
C ALA A 290 60.31 -9.53 11.56
N GLY A 291 59.85 -8.39 11.04
CA GLY A 291 58.49 -8.23 10.55
C GLY A 291 58.33 -8.86 9.16
N ALA A 292 57.12 -9.27 8.83
CA ALA A 292 56.66 -9.61 7.47
C ALA A 292 55.20 -9.14 7.41
N SER A 293 54.90 -7.98 6.82
CA SER A 293 54.73 -7.71 5.38
C SER A 293 53.56 -8.48 4.74
N ALA A 294 52.63 -7.71 4.20
CA ALA A 294 51.54 -8.16 3.36
C ALA A 294 52.10 -8.49 1.97
N ASP A 295 52.55 -9.72 1.75
CA ASP A 295 52.77 -10.23 0.39
C ASP A 295 52.75 -11.76 0.36
N SER A 296 51.60 -12.32 -0.02
CA SER A 296 51.54 -13.68 -0.59
C SER A 296 50.26 -13.89 -1.42
N MET A 297 50.00 -13.01 -2.38
CA MET A 297 49.13 -13.37 -3.51
C MET A 297 49.99 -13.76 -4.71
N THR A 298 49.87 -15.03 -5.10
CA THR A 298 50.61 -15.63 -6.21
C THR A 298 50.27 -14.95 -7.54
N ALA A 299 51.21 -14.97 -8.51
CA ALA A 299 51.03 -14.36 -9.83
C ALA A 299 49.78 -14.89 -10.58
N THR A 300 49.40 -16.14 -10.31
CA THR A 300 48.19 -16.79 -10.83
C THR A 300 46.91 -16.17 -10.26
N GLN A 301 46.92 -15.81 -8.97
CA GLN A 301 45.79 -15.14 -8.31
C GLN A 301 45.62 -13.69 -8.79
N ARG A 302 46.72 -12.97 -9.07
CA ARG A 302 46.67 -11.61 -9.66
C ARG A 302 46.15 -11.65 -11.11
N ARG A 303 46.52 -12.66 -11.90
CA ARG A 303 46.00 -12.87 -13.27
C ARG A 303 44.51 -13.24 -13.31
N ALA A 304 44.04 -14.06 -12.36
CA ALA A 304 42.62 -14.43 -12.28
C ALA A 304 41.73 -13.21 -11.93
N LEU A 305 42.20 -12.34 -11.03
CA LEU A 305 41.48 -11.11 -10.67
C LEU A 305 41.48 -10.07 -11.81
N ALA A 306 42.57 -9.99 -12.59
CA ALA A 306 42.67 -9.15 -13.79
C ALA A 306 41.79 -9.67 -14.94
N ALA A 307 41.72 -10.99 -15.14
CA ALA A 307 40.83 -11.62 -16.12
C ALA A 307 39.33 -11.45 -15.75
N ALA A 308 38.99 -11.53 -14.46
CA ALA A 308 37.64 -11.28 -13.97
C ALA A 308 37.20 -9.81 -14.14
N ARG A 309 38.14 -8.85 -14.05
CA ARG A 309 37.88 -7.43 -14.33
C ARG A 309 37.81 -7.11 -15.83
N ALA A 310 38.55 -7.84 -16.67
CA ALA A 310 38.53 -7.69 -18.13
C ALA A 310 37.28 -8.31 -18.79
N ALA A 311 36.67 -9.33 -18.19
CA ALA A 311 35.42 -9.94 -18.68
C ALA A 311 34.16 -9.07 -18.46
N GLY A 312 34.26 -7.98 -17.70
CA GLY A 312 33.16 -7.03 -17.46
C GLY A 312 33.11 -5.83 -18.41
N ARG A 313 34.08 -5.69 -19.32
CA ARG A 313 34.18 -4.57 -20.28
C ARG A 313 34.79 -5.03 -21.60
N ARG A 314 33.95 -5.49 -22.53
CA ARG A 314 34.11 -5.37 -23.99
C ARG A 314 32.88 -5.94 -24.70
N GLY A 315 32.24 -5.11 -25.53
CA GLY A 315 31.10 -5.46 -26.36
C GLY A 315 30.37 -4.23 -26.87
N SER A 316 31.06 -3.39 -27.64
CA SER A 316 30.44 -2.37 -28.50
C SER A 316 29.84 -3.04 -29.74
N GLY A 317 28.67 -2.58 -30.16
CA GLY A 317 28.22 -2.65 -31.56
C GLY A 317 27.50 -3.93 -31.97
N GLY A 318 26.16 -3.88 -31.94
CA GLY A 318 25.29 -4.86 -32.57
C GLY A 318 23.84 -4.42 -32.41
N ARG A 319 23.24 -3.94 -33.50
CA ARG A 319 21.82 -3.57 -33.56
C ARG A 319 20.96 -4.82 -33.37
N ASP A 320 19.83 -4.56 -32.71
CA ASP A 320 18.52 -5.17 -32.88
C ASP A 320 18.11 -6.36 -31.99
N GLY A 321 16.92 -6.20 -31.39
CA GLY A 321 16.15 -7.25 -30.73
C GLY A 321 16.15 -7.26 -29.19
N THR A 322 15.11 -6.63 -28.60
CA THR A 322 14.53 -6.83 -27.24
C THR A 322 14.64 -5.72 -26.18
N LEU A 323 14.27 -4.48 -26.55
CA LEU A 323 13.46 -3.66 -25.65
C LEU A 323 12.09 -3.57 -26.30
N ALA A 324 11.07 -4.18 -25.67
CA ALA A 324 9.70 -3.90 -26.08
C ALA A 324 9.53 -2.37 -26.06
N ALA A 325 9.09 -1.78 -27.18
CA ALA A 325 8.92 -0.34 -27.32
C ALA A 325 8.21 0.20 -26.07
N ARG A 326 8.91 0.98 -25.25
CA ARG A 326 8.36 1.53 -24.01
C ARG A 326 7.25 2.49 -24.44
N GLU A 327 6.01 2.12 -24.17
CA GLU A 327 4.86 2.97 -24.47
C GLU A 327 4.87 4.14 -23.48
N PHE A 328 5.09 5.34 -24.00
CA PHE A 328 5.16 6.57 -23.22
C PHE A 328 3.75 7.19 -23.11
N PRO A 329 3.24 7.44 -21.88
CA PRO A 329 1.86 7.90 -21.65
C PRO A 329 1.45 9.17 -22.38
N ALA A 330 2.41 10.05 -22.68
CA ALA A 330 2.19 11.37 -23.25
C ALA A 330 3.16 11.67 -24.40
N SER A 331 3.51 10.66 -25.21
CA SER A 331 4.48 10.77 -26.33
C SER A 331 4.19 11.83 -27.40
N HIS A 332 2.96 12.32 -27.47
CA HIS A 332 2.53 13.36 -28.43
C HIS A 332 2.85 14.78 -27.94
N LEU A 333 3.07 14.98 -26.64
CA LEU A 333 3.36 16.29 -26.07
C LEU A 333 4.83 16.67 -26.25
N ARG A 334 5.07 17.95 -26.50
CA ARG A 334 6.38 18.51 -26.86
C ARG A 334 6.85 19.60 -25.92
N ASN A 335 5.93 20.37 -25.33
CA ASN A 335 6.28 21.51 -24.48
C ASN A 335 6.03 21.18 -23.01
N LEU A 336 6.69 21.88 -22.09
CA LEU A 336 6.53 21.69 -20.66
C LEU A 336 6.06 22.98 -20.00
N VAL A 337 4.92 22.94 -19.32
CA VAL A 337 4.49 23.98 -18.37
C VAL A 337 4.73 23.45 -16.97
N LEU A 338 5.77 23.96 -16.31
CA LEU A 338 6.21 23.54 -14.99
C LEU A 338 5.77 24.55 -13.93
N VAL A 339 4.90 24.11 -13.01
CA VAL A 339 4.51 24.92 -11.84
C VAL A 339 5.41 24.55 -10.68
N ALA A 340 6.28 25.47 -10.26
CA ALA A 340 7.16 25.27 -9.12
C ALA A 340 6.38 25.48 -7.81
N CYS A 341 6.13 24.40 -7.07
CA CYS A 341 5.36 24.49 -5.82
C CYS A 341 6.19 25.11 -4.68
N HIS A 342 5.48 25.71 -3.72
CA HIS A 342 6.10 26.49 -2.63
C HIS A 342 5.59 26.15 -1.23
N SER A 343 4.57 25.30 -1.10
CA SER A 343 3.97 24.91 0.18
C SER A 343 3.24 23.57 0.05
N VAL A 344 3.15 22.85 1.16
CA VAL A 344 2.45 21.56 1.24
C VAL A 344 1.00 21.81 1.64
N TYR A 345 0.06 21.29 0.84
CA TYR A 345 -1.36 21.35 1.18
C TYR A 345 -1.71 20.37 2.32
N THR A 346 -2.17 20.90 3.45
CA THR A 346 -2.48 20.15 4.68
C THR A 346 -3.98 19.97 4.92
N GLY A 347 -4.82 20.73 4.24
CA GLY A 347 -6.28 20.62 4.33
C GLY A 347 -6.81 19.21 4.01
N LEU A 348 -8.02 18.92 4.47
CA LEU A 348 -8.78 17.72 4.09
C LEU A 348 -9.83 18.04 3.02
N ASP A 349 -10.26 19.30 2.94
CA ASP A 349 -11.21 19.81 1.96
C ASP A 349 -10.52 20.76 0.99
N PHE A 350 -10.29 20.30 -0.22
CA PHE A 350 -9.58 21.05 -1.27
C PHE A 350 -10.34 22.28 -1.78
N HIS A 351 -11.60 22.49 -1.40
CA HIS A 351 -12.35 23.71 -1.73
C HIS A 351 -11.92 24.92 -0.90
N THR A 352 -11.25 24.72 0.24
CA THR A 352 -10.79 25.82 1.12
C THR A 352 -9.34 26.20 0.86
N ALA A 353 -8.86 26.05 -0.38
CA ALA A 353 -7.46 26.29 -0.73
C ALA A 353 -6.99 27.74 -0.57
N GLU A 354 -7.90 28.70 -0.46
CA GLU A 354 -7.55 30.10 -0.18
C GLU A 354 -7.25 30.34 1.32
N GLU A 355 -7.66 29.43 2.21
CA GLU A 355 -7.47 29.57 3.65
C GLU A 355 -6.04 29.26 4.10
N LYS A 356 -5.52 30.05 5.04
CA LYS A 356 -4.19 29.85 5.66
C LYS A 356 -4.06 28.49 6.37
N SER A 357 -5.15 27.96 6.91
CA SER A 357 -5.24 26.66 7.59
C SER A 357 -5.00 25.47 6.66
N SER A 358 -5.24 25.66 5.36
CA SER A 358 -5.17 24.62 4.34
C SER A 358 -3.76 24.33 3.85
N TRP A 359 -2.80 25.21 4.17
CA TRP A 359 -1.41 25.11 3.73
C TRP A 359 -0.44 25.08 4.91
N TYR A 360 0.64 24.33 4.77
CA TYR A 360 1.76 24.40 5.70
C TYR A 360 2.58 25.66 5.42
N LEU A 361 2.40 26.69 6.23
CA LEU A 361 3.11 27.95 6.16
C LEU A 361 4.23 28.00 7.21
N LEU A 362 5.44 28.40 6.81
CA LEU A 362 6.51 28.75 7.75
C LEU A 362 6.13 30.00 8.54
N ASP A 363 6.76 30.21 9.70
CA ASP A 363 6.35 31.29 10.62
C ASP A 363 6.37 32.68 9.95
N TYR A 364 7.41 32.97 9.16
CA TYR A 364 7.49 34.21 8.39
C TYR A 364 6.45 34.32 7.26
N GLN A 365 5.83 33.21 6.82
CA GLN A 365 4.80 33.18 5.78
C GLN A 365 3.39 33.34 6.35
N LYS A 366 3.18 33.09 7.65
CA LYS A 366 1.85 33.17 8.30
C LYS A 366 1.33 34.61 8.35
N GLU A 367 2.23 35.57 8.52
CA GLU A 367 1.91 36.98 8.70
C GLU A 367 1.75 37.74 7.37
N VAL A 368 2.13 37.14 6.24
CA VAL A 368 2.05 37.78 4.91
C VAL A 368 0.61 37.69 4.37
N PRO A 369 -0.08 38.82 4.12
CA PRO A 369 -1.38 38.83 3.45
C PRO A 369 -1.25 38.28 2.02
N GLY A 370 -2.24 37.50 1.56
CA GLY A 370 -2.27 36.99 0.18
C GLY A 370 -1.34 35.80 -0.14
N GLN A 371 -0.58 35.28 0.84
CA GLN A 371 0.36 34.17 0.64
C GLN A 371 -0.27 32.90 0.07
N THR A 372 -1.47 32.56 0.54
CA THR A 372 -2.24 31.41 0.04
C THR A 372 -2.85 31.69 -1.32
N ASN A 373 -3.28 32.94 -1.57
CA ASN A 373 -3.79 33.38 -2.86
C ASN A 373 -2.73 33.21 -3.96
N SER A 374 -1.46 33.57 -3.71
CA SER A 374 -0.40 33.36 -4.70
C SER A 374 -0.19 31.88 -5.05
N PHE A 375 -0.37 30.96 -4.11
CA PHE A 375 -0.31 29.52 -4.42
C PHE A 375 -1.44 29.10 -5.35
N VAL A 376 -2.65 29.59 -5.10
CA VAL A 376 -3.82 29.38 -5.95
C VAL A 376 -3.61 30.02 -7.33
N GLU A 377 -3.07 31.23 -7.40
CA GLU A 377 -2.75 31.94 -8.65
C GLU A 377 -1.71 31.18 -9.47
N HIS A 378 -0.66 30.60 -8.86
CA HIS A 378 0.29 29.75 -9.57
C HIS A 378 -0.39 28.54 -10.23
N ILE A 379 -1.34 27.92 -9.52
CA ILE A 379 -2.09 26.78 -10.06
C ILE A 379 -2.93 27.24 -11.25
N GLN A 380 -3.68 28.34 -11.09
CA GLN A 380 -4.53 28.89 -12.15
C GLN A 380 -3.72 29.33 -13.38
N LEU A 381 -2.59 30.00 -13.17
CA LEU A 381 -1.69 30.44 -14.23
C LEU A 381 -1.07 29.25 -14.97
N GLY A 382 -0.60 28.23 -14.25
CA GLY A 382 -0.10 27.00 -14.87
C GLY A 382 -1.16 26.27 -15.70
N VAL A 383 -2.39 26.19 -15.21
CA VAL A 383 -3.51 25.63 -15.98
C VAL A 383 -3.83 26.48 -17.21
N LYS A 384 -3.77 27.81 -17.09
CA LYS A 384 -4.01 28.74 -18.20
C LYS A 384 -2.93 28.63 -19.28
N GLU A 385 -1.65 28.62 -18.91
CA GLU A 385 -0.53 28.44 -19.84
C GLU A 385 -0.62 27.08 -20.55
N ALA A 386 -0.91 26.02 -19.79
CA ALA A 386 -1.14 24.71 -20.38
C ALA A 386 -2.35 24.74 -21.33
N ALA A 387 -3.47 25.39 -20.98
CA ALA A 387 -4.63 25.48 -21.86
C ALA A 387 -4.35 26.25 -23.16
N ALA A 388 -3.47 27.24 -23.13
CA ALA A 388 -3.07 28.01 -24.31
C ALA A 388 -2.23 27.19 -25.31
N ASP A 389 -1.52 26.16 -24.83
CA ASP A 389 -0.69 25.27 -25.64
C ASP A 389 -1.18 23.80 -25.57
N PRO A 390 -1.88 23.31 -26.60
CA PRO A 390 -2.35 21.92 -26.67
C PRO A 390 -1.25 20.87 -26.60
N ASP A 391 -0.02 21.20 -27.04
CA ASP A 391 1.13 20.29 -27.06
C ASP A 391 1.92 20.33 -25.74
N ALA A 392 1.51 21.15 -24.77
CA ALA A 392 2.17 21.26 -23.47
C ALA A 392 1.78 20.13 -22.50
N LEU A 393 2.73 19.68 -21.69
CA LEU A 393 2.50 18.88 -20.50
C LEU A 393 2.48 19.80 -19.29
N LEU A 394 1.40 19.77 -18.49
CA LEU A 394 1.34 20.52 -17.24
C LEU A 394 1.94 19.67 -16.11
N LEU A 395 2.97 20.18 -15.44
CA LEU A 395 3.68 19.48 -14.38
C LEU A 395 3.72 20.32 -13.10
N PHE A 396 3.05 19.84 -12.04
CA PHE A 396 3.21 20.41 -10.70
C PHE A 396 4.41 19.76 -10.01
N SER A 397 5.44 20.56 -9.76
CA SER A 397 6.72 20.08 -9.25
C SER A 397 6.95 20.49 -7.79
N GLY A 398 7.23 19.52 -6.94
CA GLY A 398 7.60 19.74 -5.55
C GLY A 398 7.36 18.51 -4.68
N GLY A 399 8.40 18.11 -3.95
CA GLY A 399 8.40 16.88 -3.16
C GLY A 399 7.87 17.01 -1.74
N LYS A 400 8.19 16.01 -0.92
CA LYS A 400 7.73 15.91 0.48
C LYS A 400 8.68 16.65 1.42
N THR A 401 8.72 17.98 1.31
CA THR A 401 9.78 18.78 1.92
C THR A 401 9.59 19.07 3.42
N ARG A 402 8.40 18.78 3.99
CA ARG A 402 8.02 19.18 5.36
C ARG A 402 7.59 17.99 6.20
N ARG A 403 8.35 17.70 7.27
CA ARG A 403 8.03 16.60 8.22
C ARG A 403 6.67 16.79 8.88
N ASP A 404 6.39 18.02 9.33
CA ASP A 404 5.20 18.33 10.13
C ASP A 404 3.92 18.41 9.29
N ALA A 405 4.03 18.63 7.97
CA ALA A 405 2.90 18.57 7.05
C ALA A 405 2.45 17.12 6.73
N GLY A 406 3.21 16.12 7.20
CA GLY A 406 2.99 14.71 6.89
C GLY A 406 3.56 14.31 5.53
N PRO A 407 3.36 13.04 5.10
CA PRO A 407 4.01 12.46 3.92
C PRO A 407 3.35 12.90 2.59
N ARG A 408 2.99 14.19 2.47
CA ARG A 408 2.31 14.80 1.32
C ARG A 408 3.33 15.57 0.47
N ALA A 409 3.26 15.40 -0.84
CA ALA A 409 4.11 16.15 -1.76
C ALA A 409 3.45 17.48 -2.11
N GLU A 410 4.25 18.52 -2.32
CA GLU A 410 3.73 19.84 -2.73
C GLU A 410 2.98 19.75 -4.07
N GLY A 411 3.57 19.08 -5.07
CA GLY A 411 2.97 18.93 -6.40
C GLY A 411 1.64 18.18 -6.40
N GLU A 412 1.50 17.15 -5.55
CA GLU A 412 0.24 16.42 -5.38
C GLU A 412 -0.86 17.32 -4.79
N GLY A 413 -0.51 18.18 -3.82
CA GLY A 413 -1.44 19.15 -3.24
C GLY A 413 -1.99 20.11 -4.29
N TYR A 414 -1.11 20.70 -5.11
CA TYR A 414 -1.48 21.64 -6.16
C TYR A 414 -2.42 20.99 -7.19
N TRP A 415 -2.09 19.76 -7.63
CA TRP A 415 -2.91 19.01 -8.58
C TRP A 415 -4.32 18.70 -8.04
N LEU A 416 -4.42 18.35 -6.75
CA LEU A 416 -5.69 18.03 -6.10
C LEU A 416 -6.55 19.28 -5.86
N VAL A 417 -5.94 20.41 -5.52
CA VAL A 417 -6.64 21.70 -5.42
C VAL A 417 -7.23 22.09 -6.77
N ALA A 418 -6.45 22.01 -7.86
CA ALA A 418 -6.93 22.28 -9.20
C ALA A 418 -8.11 21.38 -9.61
N GLU A 419 -8.05 20.11 -9.21
CA GLU A 419 -9.11 19.14 -9.50
C GLU A 419 -10.40 19.44 -8.75
N ALA A 420 -10.31 19.70 -7.44
CA ALA A 420 -11.47 20.00 -6.61
C ALA A 420 -12.16 21.29 -7.05
N ALA A 421 -11.37 22.31 -7.39
CA ALA A 421 -11.87 23.58 -7.89
C ALA A 421 -12.31 23.55 -9.36
N LYS A 422 -12.16 22.42 -10.05
CA LYS A 422 -12.50 22.20 -11.46
C LYS A 422 -11.80 23.19 -12.42
N TRP A 423 -10.62 23.68 -12.05
CA TRP A 423 -9.91 24.69 -12.84
C TRP A 423 -9.38 24.18 -14.17
N TYR A 424 -9.20 22.87 -14.31
CA TYR A 424 -8.73 22.30 -15.57
C TYR A 424 -9.60 22.70 -16.77
N GLY A 425 -10.89 23.01 -16.57
CA GLY A 425 -11.78 23.74 -17.50
C GLY A 425 -12.12 23.03 -18.83
N HIS A 426 -11.10 22.46 -19.46
CA HIS A 426 -11.13 21.57 -20.59
C HIS A 426 -10.74 20.15 -20.14
N PRO A 427 -11.50 19.10 -20.51
CA PRO A 427 -11.14 17.71 -20.22
C PRO A 427 -9.72 17.34 -20.69
N GLU A 428 -9.20 18.03 -21.69
CA GLU A 428 -7.91 17.77 -22.32
C GLU A 428 -6.72 18.14 -21.42
N VAL A 429 -6.73 19.33 -20.79
CA VAL A 429 -5.63 19.77 -19.89
C VAL A 429 -5.49 18.81 -18.71
N ARG A 430 -6.63 18.36 -18.15
CA ARG A 430 -6.64 17.36 -17.08
C ARG A 430 -5.94 16.06 -17.47
N GLY A 431 -6.10 15.61 -18.71
CA GLY A 431 -5.49 14.38 -19.23
C GLY A 431 -3.96 14.46 -19.40
N ARG A 432 -3.42 15.68 -19.47
CA ARG A 432 -1.99 15.98 -19.62
C ARG A 432 -1.37 16.71 -18.43
N ALA A 433 -2.06 16.70 -17.28
CA ALA A 433 -1.57 17.25 -16.02
C ALA A 433 -1.00 16.16 -15.10
N PHE A 434 0.29 16.28 -14.76
CA PHE A 434 1.04 15.33 -13.96
C PHE A 434 1.73 16.00 -12.76
N THR A 435 2.35 15.19 -11.91
CA THR A 435 3.12 15.65 -10.76
C THR A 435 4.56 15.13 -10.80
N GLU A 436 5.45 15.94 -10.24
CA GLU A 436 6.84 15.61 -9.89
C GLU A 436 6.94 15.78 -8.36
N ASP A 437 7.24 14.69 -7.65
CA ASP A 437 7.13 14.58 -6.19
C ASP A 437 8.48 14.43 -5.45
N ARG A 438 9.60 14.75 -6.12
CA ARG A 438 10.95 14.59 -5.57
C ARG A 438 11.74 15.88 -5.39
N ALA A 439 11.37 16.96 -6.07
CA ALA A 439 12.12 18.22 -6.02
C ALA A 439 12.11 18.85 -4.62
N ARG A 440 13.27 19.27 -4.13
CA ARG A 440 13.45 19.87 -2.79
C ARG A 440 13.82 21.36 -2.84
N ASP A 441 14.26 21.84 -4.00
CA ASP A 441 14.60 23.23 -4.26
C ASP A 441 14.30 23.60 -5.72
N SER A 442 14.51 24.88 -6.07
CA SER A 442 14.24 25.41 -7.40
C SER A 442 15.06 24.78 -8.52
N MET A 443 16.30 24.36 -8.26
CA MET A 443 17.15 23.72 -9.26
C MET A 443 16.62 22.31 -9.56
N GLU A 444 16.29 21.56 -8.51
CA GLU A 444 15.65 20.24 -8.65
C GLU A 444 14.27 20.33 -9.28
N ASN A 445 13.49 21.39 -9.03
CA ASN A 445 12.20 21.58 -9.71
C ASN A 445 12.38 21.53 -11.24
N LEU A 446 13.32 22.30 -11.77
CA LEU A 446 13.57 22.34 -13.20
C LEU A 446 14.22 21.04 -13.70
N LEU A 447 15.32 20.62 -13.10
CA LEU A 447 16.07 19.42 -13.53
C LEU A 447 15.24 18.14 -13.44
N PHE A 448 14.52 17.95 -12.34
CA PHE A 448 13.65 16.78 -12.17
C PHE A 448 12.38 16.90 -12.99
N GLY A 449 11.90 18.12 -13.25
CA GLY A 449 10.84 18.37 -14.21
C GLY A 449 11.18 17.88 -15.62
N LEU A 450 12.39 18.18 -16.11
CA LEU A 450 12.89 17.69 -17.41
C LEU A 450 12.96 16.16 -17.44
N CYS A 451 13.49 15.54 -16.38
CA CYS A 451 13.55 14.08 -16.27
C CYS A 451 12.13 13.47 -16.24
N ARG A 452 11.22 14.07 -15.47
CA ARG A 452 9.84 13.60 -15.37
C ARG A 452 9.07 13.75 -16.68
N PHE A 453 9.35 14.80 -17.45
CA PHE A 453 8.84 14.96 -18.80
C PHE A 453 9.32 13.81 -19.70
N TYR A 454 10.62 13.52 -19.72
CA TYR A 454 11.17 12.38 -20.47
C TYR A 454 10.55 11.04 -20.07
N GLU A 455 10.30 10.80 -18.78
CA GLU A 455 9.61 9.58 -18.33
C GLU A 455 8.20 9.41 -18.92
N LEU A 456 7.54 10.53 -19.23
CA LEU A 456 6.15 10.59 -19.71
C LEU A 456 6.06 10.64 -21.24
N THR A 457 7.01 11.27 -21.92
CA THR A 457 6.95 11.55 -23.36
C THR A 457 7.98 10.76 -24.17
N GLY A 458 9.06 10.29 -23.52
CA GLY A 458 10.19 9.63 -24.18
C GLY A 458 11.14 10.58 -24.91
N ARG A 459 11.01 11.90 -24.69
CA ARG A 459 11.84 12.96 -25.25
C ARG A 459 11.98 14.11 -24.24
N TYR A 460 12.88 15.04 -24.49
CA TYR A 460 12.98 16.29 -23.73
C TYR A 460 12.09 17.38 -24.35
N PRO A 461 11.66 18.39 -23.58
CA PRO A 461 10.73 19.38 -24.09
C PRO A 461 11.40 20.32 -25.10
N ASP A 462 10.67 20.68 -26.15
CA ASP A 462 11.09 21.66 -27.15
C ASP A 462 11.04 23.09 -26.57
N PHE A 463 10.08 23.36 -25.66
CA PHE A 463 9.92 24.64 -24.98
C PHE A 463 9.50 24.43 -23.51
N VAL A 464 10.03 25.27 -22.60
CA VAL A 464 9.74 25.21 -21.16
C VAL A 464 9.19 26.54 -20.65
N VAL A 465 7.99 26.51 -20.05
CA VAL A 465 7.42 27.61 -19.26
C VAL A 465 7.52 27.25 -17.79
N VAL A 466 8.17 28.07 -16.98
CA VAL A 466 8.18 27.92 -15.51
C VAL A 466 7.24 28.93 -14.88
N VAL A 467 6.27 28.44 -14.09
CA VAL A 467 5.32 29.24 -13.34
C VAL A 467 5.69 29.28 -11.86
N GLY A 468 5.74 30.47 -11.28
CA GLY A 468 6.08 30.66 -9.87
C GLY A 468 5.99 32.12 -9.44
N TYR A 469 6.78 32.51 -8.45
CA TYR A 469 6.88 33.92 -8.05
C TYR A 469 7.77 34.72 -9.01
N GLU A 470 7.34 35.93 -9.36
CA GLU A 470 8.08 36.84 -10.27
C GLU A 470 9.47 37.17 -9.74
N PHE A 471 9.62 37.35 -8.42
CA PHE A 471 10.94 37.62 -7.85
C PHE A 471 11.96 36.49 -8.04
N LYS A 472 11.51 35.28 -8.39
CA LYS A 472 12.37 34.12 -8.69
C LYS A 472 12.73 34.02 -10.19
N ALA A 473 12.21 34.91 -11.03
CA ALA A 473 12.38 34.87 -12.48
C ALA A 473 13.85 34.86 -12.88
N ARG A 474 14.68 35.73 -12.28
CA ARG A 474 16.13 35.78 -12.48
C ARG A 474 16.79 34.43 -12.18
N ARG A 475 16.44 33.81 -11.06
CA ARG A 475 17.04 32.53 -10.65
C ARG A 475 16.69 31.40 -11.63
N PHE A 476 15.46 31.34 -12.13
CA PHE A 476 15.08 30.32 -13.11
C PHE A 476 15.63 30.62 -14.51
N SER A 477 15.47 31.85 -14.99
CA SER A 477 15.77 32.26 -16.37
C SER A 477 17.26 32.49 -16.63
N ASP A 478 18.01 33.00 -15.65
CA ASP A 478 19.41 33.37 -15.87
C ASP A 478 20.36 32.36 -15.26
N LEU A 479 20.04 31.82 -14.08
CA LEU A 479 20.94 30.90 -13.35
C LEU A 479 20.64 29.43 -13.68
N HIS A 480 19.46 28.91 -13.32
CA HIS A 480 19.15 27.48 -13.50
C HIS A 480 19.10 27.08 -14.97
N ARG A 481 18.45 27.88 -15.83
CA ARG A 481 18.43 27.66 -17.28
C ARG A 481 19.86 27.60 -17.84
N ALA A 482 20.73 28.53 -17.47
CA ALA A 482 22.12 28.56 -17.93
C ALA A 482 22.92 27.37 -17.40
N ALA A 483 22.75 26.99 -16.13
CA ALA A 483 23.35 25.80 -15.52
C ALA A 483 22.97 24.51 -16.26
N LEU A 484 21.74 24.44 -16.75
CA LEU A 484 21.23 23.32 -17.55
C LEU A 484 21.50 23.49 -19.06
N ARG A 485 22.07 24.62 -19.50
CA ARG A 485 22.29 24.97 -20.92
C ARG A 485 21.03 24.88 -21.79
N LEU A 486 19.86 25.17 -21.21
CA LEU A 486 18.63 25.29 -21.99
C LEU A 486 18.70 26.56 -22.85
N PRO A 487 18.34 26.51 -24.16
CA PRO A 487 18.34 27.69 -25.02
C PRO A 487 17.44 28.80 -24.48
N GLN A 488 17.84 30.06 -24.68
CA GLN A 488 17.09 31.20 -24.13
C GLN A 488 15.73 31.36 -24.83
N GLU A 489 15.70 31.09 -26.12
CA GLU A 489 14.54 31.05 -27.00
C GLU A 489 13.57 29.90 -26.69
N ALA A 490 14.01 28.88 -25.94
CA ALA A 490 13.23 27.71 -25.57
C ALA A 490 12.75 27.75 -24.11
N PHE A 491 12.88 28.90 -23.43
CA PHE A 491 12.58 29.03 -22.01
C PHE A 491 11.85 30.34 -21.70
N ARG A 492 10.77 30.26 -20.93
CA ARG A 492 10.04 31.42 -20.40
C ARG A 492 9.71 31.23 -18.93
N HIS A 493 9.72 32.33 -18.17
CA HIS A 493 9.21 32.36 -16.80
C HIS A 493 7.95 33.24 -16.73
N GLU A 494 6.92 32.76 -16.04
CA GLU A 494 5.67 33.47 -15.80
C GLU A 494 5.44 33.58 -14.29
N GLY A 495 5.47 34.80 -13.76
CA GLY A 495 5.45 35.05 -12.33
C GLY A 495 4.17 35.68 -11.80
N THR A 496 3.83 35.38 -10.54
CA THR A 496 2.89 36.19 -9.75
C THR A 496 3.64 37.24 -8.93
N PRO A 497 3.02 38.40 -8.60
CA PRO A 497 3.68 39.48 -7.86
C PRO A 497 4.26 39.05 -6.51
N ALA A 498 5.35 39.69 -6.10
CA ALA A 498 5.93 39.50 -4.77
C ALA A 498 5.01 40.05 -3.68
N LEU A 499 4.88 39.33 -2.56
CA LEU A 499 3.99 39.72 -1.46
C LEU A 499 4.68 40.52 -0.34
N ASN A 500 6.01 40.51 -0.25
CA ASN A 500 6.76 41.30 0.73
C ASN A 500 8.23 41.60 0.32
N GLU A 501 8.80 42.68 0.86
CA GLU A 501 10.21 43.06 0.60
C GLU A 501 11.23 42.09 1.22
N ALA A 502 10.85 41.39 2.29
CA ALA A 502 11.71 40.39 2.92
C ALA A 502 11.98 39.20 1.99
N ALA A 503 10.99 38.76 1.21
CA ALA A 503 11.18 37.71 0.20
C ALA A 503 12.10 38.16 -0.93
N LEU A 504 12.05 39.43 -1.35
CA LEU A 504 12.96 39.99 -2.34
C LEU A 504 14.42 39.92 -1.87
N ARG A 505 14.70 40.38 -0.64
CA ARG A 505 16.04 40.31 -0.05
C ARG A 505 16.53 38.88 0.16
N GLY A 506 15.64 37.99 0.62
CA GLY A 506 15.97 36.58 0.82
C GLY A 506 16.23 35.84 -0.49
N GLU A 507 15.54 36.22 -1.57
CA GLU A 507 15.79 35.66 -2.90
C GLU A 507 17.13 36.11 -3.45
N GLU A 508 17.49 37.40 -3.33
CA GLU A 508 18.77 37.91 -3.82
C GLU A 508 19.96 37.17 -3.19
N ALA A 509 19.93 36.96 -1.87
CA ALA A 509 20.93 36.14 -1.19
C ALA A 509 20.95 34.69 -1.70
N THR A 510 19.79 34.12 -2.03
CA THR A 510 19.72 32.76 -2.58
C THR A 510 20.24 32.70 -4.02
N ALA A 511 19.99 33.72 -4.84
CA ALA A 511 20.49 33.82 -6.20
C ALA A 511 22.02 33.89 -6.23
N GLN A 512 22.63 34.70 -5.35
CA GLN A 512 24.09 34.77 -5.18
C GLN A 512 24.72 33.42 -4.80
N LEU A 513 24.04 32.61 -3.98
CA LEU A 513 24.50 31.25 -3.70
C LEU A 513 24.52 30.39 -4.96
N TYR A 514 23.48 30.45 -5.80
CA TYR A 514 23.43 29.68 -7.05
C TYR A 514 24.36 30.22 -8.15
N GLU A 515 24.80 31.47 -8.09
CA GLU A 515 25.86 31.97 -8.98
C GLU A 515 27.20 31.30 -8.74
N SER A 516 27.54 31.05 -7.47
CA SER A 516 28.78 30.36 -7.08
C SER A 516 28.66 28.83 -7.03
N ASP A 517 27.43 28.31 -6.92
CA ASP A 517 27.11 26.89 -6.83
C ASP A 517 25.90 26.54 -7.70
N PRO A 518 26.10 26.42 -9.04
CA PRO A 518 25.00 26.28 -10.00
C PRO A 518 24.12 25.04 -9.78
N TYR A 519 24.66 23.99 -9.15
CA TYR A 519 23.97 22.72 -8.92
C TYR A 519 23.49 22.52 -7.47
N GLY A 520 23.76 23.48 -6.57
CA GLY A 520 23.34 23.43 -5.17
C GLY A 520 24.06 22.37 -4.33
N CYS A 521 25.33 22.15 -4.64
CA CYS A 521 26.21 21.13 -4.07
C CYS A 521 27.06 21.60 -2.88
N GLY A 522 27.26 22.90 -2.76
CA GLY A 522 27.96 23.59 -1.69
C GLY A 522 27.32 23.34 -0.33
N THR A 523 28.07 23.60 0.73
CA THR A 523 27.70 23.26 2.12
C THR A 523 26.32 23.81 2.51
N GLU A 524 26.01 25.05 2.15
CA GLU A 524 24.76 25.70 2.54
C GLU A 524 23.55 25.16 1.78
N LEU A 525 23.58 25.18 0.44
CA LEU A 525 22.47 24.72 -0.40
C LEU A 525 22.23 23.21 -0.23
N ARG A 526 23.29 22.41 -0.16
CA ARG A 526 23.21 20.97 0.09
C ARG A 526 22.62 20.66 1.47
N SER A 527 22.99 21.42 2.50
CA SER A 527 22.39 21.26 3.84
C SER A 527 20.90 21.58 3.84
N LYS A 528 20.50 22.69 3.19
CA LYS A 528 19.08 23.04 3.00
C LYS A 528 18.34 21.93 2.25
N ARG A 529 18.93 21.35 1.21
CA ARG A 529 18.37 20.23 0.43
C ARG A 529 18.19 18.97 1.27
N MET A 530 19.18 18.59 2.09
CA MET A 530 19.08 17.43 2.99
C MET A 530 17.99 17.60 4.06
N GLN A 531 17.85 18.80 4.63
CA GLN A 531 16.79 19.09 5.61
C GLN A 531 15.38 18.99 5.01
N ARG A 532 15.26 19.20 3.69
CA ARG A 532 14.02 19.09 2.92
C ARG A 532 13.77 17.69 2.36
N ASP A 533 14.46 16.66 2.86
CA ASP A 533 14.12 15.25 2.60
C ASP A 533 13.79 14.46 3.89
N PRO A 534 12.80 14.91 4.69
CA PRO A 534 12.47 14.29 5.97
C PRO A 534 11.89 12.86 5.84
N PHE A 535 11.51 12.45 4.63
CA PHE A 535 10.92 11.13 4.35
C PHE A 535 11.84 10.20 3.55
N ALA A 536 13.10 10.59 3.32
CA ALA A 536 14.08 9.83 2.55
C ALA A 536 13.53 9.39 1.18
N ALA A 537 12.85 10.31 0.48
CA ALA A 537 12.32 10.08 -0.86
C ALA A 537 13.44 10.00 -1.90
N GLY A 538 14.53 10.75 -1.68
CA GLY A 538 15.65 10.87 -2.61
C GLY A 538 15.30 11.58 -3.93
N GLY A 539 16.32 11.89 -4.72
CA GLY A 539 16.18 12.50 -6.05
C GLY A 539 15.92 11.48 -7.17
N TYR A 540 16.04 11.92 -8.43
CA TYR A 540 16.09 11.00 -9.57
C TYR A 540 17.46 10.32 -9.68
N ASN A 541 17.44 9.11 -10.23
CA ASN A 541 18.65 8.35 -10.57
C ASN A 541 18.77 8.21 -12.09
N GLY A 542 19.99 8.05 -12.58
CA GLY A 542 20.29 7.90 -14.02
C GLY A 542 19.54 6.77 -14.74
N ASP A 543 19.09 5.74 -14.02
CA ASP A 543 18.30 4.63 -14.57
C ASP A 543 16.98 5.07 -15.23
N ARG A 544 16.46 6.24 -14.81
CA ARG A 544 15.16 6.75 -15.27
C ARG A 544 15.27 7.66 -16.49
N CYS A 545 16.35 8.44 -16.54
CA CYS A 545 16.64 9.43 -17.57
C CYS A 545 18.10 9.25 -18.01
N PRO A 546 18.39 8.24 -18.85
CA PRO A 546 19.75 7.81 -19.16
C PRO A 546 20.57 8.91 -19.86
N GLU A 547 19.93 9.74 -20.68
CA GLU A 547 20.62 10.77 -21.47
C GLU A 547 21.11 11.96 -20.64
N ILE A 548 20.51 12.20 -19.47
CA ILE A 548 20.96 13.22 -18.49
C ILE A 548 21.47 12.58 -17.19
N ALA A 549 21.78 11.28 -17.21
CA ALA A 549 22.16 10.54 -16.01
C ALA A 549 23.40 11.14 -15.32
N GLU A 550 24.37 11.58 -16.11
CA GLU A 550 25.58 12.24 -15.62
C GLU A 550 25.30 13.66 -15.11
N LEU A 551 24.40 14.41 -15.75
CA LEU A 551 23.96 15.72 -15.26
C LEU A 551 23.24 15.59 -13.91
N LEU A 552 22.42 14.56 -13.72
CA LEU A 552 21.71 14.29 -12.45
C LEU A 552 22.67 14.00 -11.28
N SER A 553 23.86 13.47 -11.56
CA SER A 553 24.90 13.20 -10.55
C SER A 553 26.00 14.26 -10.53
N TYR A 554 25.95 15.23 -11.44
CA TYR A 554 26.98 16.26 -11.57
C TYR A 554 26.93 17.25 -10.42
N CYS A 555 28.12 17.65 -10.00
CA CYS A 555 28.33 18.47 -8.83
C CYS A 555 29.67 19.19 -8.99
N GLY A 556 29.63 20.49 -9.24
CA GLY A 556 30.82 21.29 -9.49
C GLY A 556 30.50 22.78 -9.60
N PRO A 557 31.50 23.66 -9.48
CA PRO A 557 31.35 25.10 -9.70
C PRO A 557 31.20 25.45 -11.19
N ASP A 558 31.74 24.61 -12.07
CA ASP A 558 31.69 24.79 -13.51
C ASP A 558 30.39 24.24 -14.11
N ILE A 559 30.00 24.75 -15.28
CA ILE A 559 28.88 24.21 -16.05
C ILE A 559 29.22 22.79 -16.53
N TYR A 560 28.25 21.88 -16.44
CA TYR A 560 28.39 20.49 -16.86
C TYR A 560 28.94 20.39 -18.29
N PRO A 561 30.11 19.73 -18.50
CA PRO A 561 30.80 19.74 -19.79
C PRO A 561 30.36 18.63 -20.76
N GLY A 562 29.56 17.65 -20.31
CA GLY A 562 29.11 16.55 -21.15
C GLY A 562 28.03 16.97 -22.15
N GLY A 563 27.73 16.13 -23.13
CA GLY A 563 26.66 16.40 -24.11
C GLY A 563 25.28 16.28 -23.46
N LEU A 564 24.39 17.22 -23.77
CA LEU A 564 22.99 17.21 -23.34
C LEU A 564 22.04 17.02 -24.52
N PRO A 565 20.83 16.47 -24.30
CA PRO A 565 19.86 16.17 -25.36
C PRO A 565 19.39 17.38 -26.17
N TRP A 566 19.51 18.57 -25.59
CA TRP A 566 19.15 19.85 -26.19
C TRP A 566 20.37 20.66 -26.65
N ASP A 567 21.57 20.07 -26.63
CA ASP A 567 22.75 20.70 -27.25
C ASP A 567 22.59 20.62 -28.78
N GLY A 568 22.42 21.77 -29.45
CA GLY A 568 22.32 21.87 -30.91
C GLY A 568 20.90 22.01 -31.49
N THR A 569 19.90 22.31 -30.66
CA THR A 569 18.51 22.60 -31.10
C THR A 569 18.24 24.09 -31.38
N ALA A 570 19.26 24.86 -31.78
CA ALA A 570 19.11 26.26 -32.20
C ALA A 570 19.02 26.39 -33.73
#